data_AF-A0A3L6R6M1-F1
#
_entry.id   AF-A0A3L6R6M1-F1
#
_cell.length_a   1.000
_cell.length_b   1.000
_cell.length_c   1.000
_cell.angle_alpha   90.00
_cell.angle_beta   90.00
_cell.angle_gamma   90.00
#
_symmetry.space_group_name_H-M   'P 1'
#
loop_
_entity.id
_entity.type
_entity.pdbx_description
1 polymer ?
#
loop_
_entity_poly.entity_id
_entity_poly.type
_entity_poly.pdbx_seq_one_letter_code
_entity_poly.pdbx_strand_id
1 'polypeptide(L)'
;MPIKHQALGVDDIEVYQMDTSRYIWRRVDSIGGATFFLGAKNCVAMSSQVGGTLADCIYLLLWSYDGIRLYSIRLDDWTISFVFVPACTADPDDDWAGTWYNLFWVIPPSYCQEPTKSLSTITSKINKNVVLMEDKEQIASPWSRLPVELIELLIPKLSFVDYLRPRAVCKEWSLIDKPIQHARAHPMLMSIYATSCGMCRFYDPMVEKEYIVKDCMPLHGNWQTLRFSKYGWVLATKDKRCMYAANPFTKEVCKLPKMDPQWFNGISFSSVPKSPLYNFCYP
;
A
#
# COMPACT_ATOMS: atom_id res chain seq x y z
N MET A 1 27.28 7.77 8.58
CA MET A 1 26.77 6.89 9.65
C MET A 1 25.50 7.53 10.17
N PRO A 2 24.33 6.86 10.17
CA PRO A 2 23.13 7.46 10.72
C PRO A 2 23.26 7.46 12.24
N ILE A 3 23.01 8.61 12.85
CA ILE A 3 23.05 8.84 14.29
C ILE A 3 21.83 8.12 14.88
N LYS A 4 22.07 7.05 15.65
CA LYS A 4 21.03 6.44 16.49
C LYS A 4 20.75 7.41 17.64
N HIS A 5 19.70 8.22 17.50
CA HIS A 5 19.22 9.06 18.59
C HIS A 5 18.46 8.20 19.60
N GLN A 6 18.98 8.13 20.81
CA GLN A 6 18.34 7.45 21.94
C GLN A 6 17.61 8.53 22.76
N ALA A 7 16.30 8.67 22.59
CA ALA A 7 15.43 9.47 23.47
C ALA A 7 13.96 8.99 23.40
N LEU A 8 13.35 8.76 24.59
CA LEU A 8 11.93 8.53 24.91
C LEU A 8 11.11 7.93 23.76
N GLY A 9 11.08 6.61 23.68
CA GLY A 9 10.36 5.87 22.65
C GLY A 9 9.56 4.71 23.22
N VAL A 10 9.06 3.85 22.34
CA VAL A 10 8.53 2.54 22.75
C VAL A 10 9.71 1.73 23.26
N ASP A 11 9.74 1.46 24.56
CA ASP A 11 10.80 0.70 25.22
C ASP A 11 10.41 -0.78 25.42
N ASP A 12 9.11 -1.06 25.42
CA ASP A 12 8.55 -2.40 25.58
C ASP A 12 7.19 -2.51 24.87
N ILE A 13 6.82 -3.73 24.51
CA ILE A 13 5.54 -4.05 23.90
C ILE A 13 5.08 -5.42 24.38
N GLU A 14 3.79 -5.55 24.68
CA GLU A 14 3.19 -6.82 24.98
C GLU A 14 2.13 -7.17 23.93
N VAL A 15 2.19 -8.39 23.42
CA VAL A 15 1.25 -8.88 22.42
C VAL A 15 0.32 -9.91 23.08
N TYR A 16 -0.98 -9.73 22.88
CA TYR A 16 -2.01 -10.60 23.42
C TYR A 16 -2.90 -11.15 22.31
N GLN A 17 -3.23 -12.43 22.41
CA GLN A 17 -4.21 -13.11 21.56
C GLN A 17 -5.48 -13.44 22.35
N MET A 18 -6.65 -13.13 21.80
CA MET A 18 -7.93 -13.51 22.40
C MET A 18 -8.22 -14.99 22.12
N ASP A 19 -8.37 -15.78 23.19
CA ASP A 19 -8.99 -17.10 23.13
C ASP A 19 -10.50 -16.93 23.06
N THR A 20 -11.08 -17.08 21.87
CA THR A 20 -12.52 -16.89 21.64
C THR A 20 -13.40 -17.97 22.27
N SER A 21 -12.84 -19.12 22.65
CA SER A 21 -13.59 -20.19 23.32
C SER A 21 -13.80 -19.88 24.80
N ARG A 22 -12.83 -19.20 25.42
CA ARG A 22 -12.82 -18.88 26.85
C ARG A 22 -13.01 -17.39 27.14
N TYR A 23 -12.98 -16.55 26.11
CA TYR A 23 -13.01 -15.09 26.21
C TYR A 23 -11.91 -14.53 27.13
N ILE A 24 -10.70 -15.09 27.05
CA ILE A 24 -9.53 -14.63 27.82
C ILE A 24 -8.41 -14.16 26.88
N TRP A 25 -7.71 -13.11 27.27
CA TRP A 25 -6.50 -12.65 26.60
C TRP A 25 -5.29 -13.44 27.11
N ARG A 26 -4.48 -13.95 26.20
CA ARG A 26 -3.23 -14.66 26.52
C ARG A 26 -2.07 -13.91 25.89
N ARG A 27 -1.02 -13.66 26.67
CA ARG A 27 0.24 -13.12 26.13
C ARG A 27 0.83 -14.13 25.14
N VAL A 28 1.32 -13.63 24.01
CA VAL A 28 1.98 -14.42 22.97
C VAL A 28 3.28 -13.73 22.57
N ASP A 29 4.28 -14.54 22.22
CA ASP A 29 5.59 -14.06 21.77
C ASP A 29 5.73 -14.11 20.23
N SER A 30 4.73 -14.66 19.53
CA SER A 30 4.66 -14.73 18.07
C SER A 30 3.23 -14.47 17.62
N ILE A 31 3.11 -13.88 16.44
CA ILE A 31 1.84 -13.58 15.76
C ILE A 31 1.61 -14.50 14.55
N GLY A 32 2.30 -15.65 14.54
CA GLY A 32 2.10 -16.70 13.53
C GLY A 32 2.65 -16.35 12.16
N GLY A 33 3.75 -15.60 12.10
CA GLY A 33 4.37 -15.17 10.86
C GLY A 33 3.61 -14.06 10.13
N ALA A 34 2.66 -13.41 10.80
CA ALA A 34 2.02 -12.21 10.29
C ALA A 34 2.95 -10.99 10.44
N THR A 35 2.60 -9.92 9.73
CA THR A 35 3.15 -8.58 9.92
C THR A 35 2.00 -7.62 10.15
N PHE A 36 2.06 -6.83 11.22
CA PHE A 36 1.09 -5.77 11.50
C PHE A 36 1.66 -4.40 11.17
N PHE A 37 0.82 -3.56 10.58
CA PHE A 37 1.09 -2.17 10.30
C PHE A 37 0.02 -1.35 11.03
N LEU A 38 0.42 -0.64 12.08
CA LEU A 38 -0.45 0.10 12.98
C LEU A 38 -0.25 1.59 12.71
N GLY A 39 -1.30 2.25 12.23
CA GLY A 39 -1.34 3.69 12.00
C GLY A 39 -2.29 4.38 12.99
N ALA A 40 -2.37 5.71 12.87
CA ALA A 40 -3.22 6.54 13.73
C ALA A 40 -4.73 6.24 13.59
N LYS A 41 -5.15 5.90 12.37
CA LYS A 41 -6.58 5.77 12.00
C LYS A 41 -6.92 4.41 11.38
N ASN A 42 -5.92 3.66 10.93
CA ASN A 42 -6.12 2.33 10.40
C ASN A 42 -4.99 1.39 10.79
N CYS A 43 -5.29 0.10 10.75
CA CYS A 43 -4.31 -0.96 10.85
C CYS A 43 -4.47 -1.91 9.66
N VAL A 44 -3.36 -2.54 9.29
CA VAL A 44 -3.31 -3.55 8.25
C VAL A 44 -2.52 -4.73 8.77
N ALA A 45 -3.03 -5.93 8.55
CA ALA A 45 -2.32 -7.17 8.84
C ALA A 45 -2.16 -7.95 7.54
N MET A 46 -1.02 -8.61 7.38
CA MET A 46 -0.77 -9.48 6.25
C MET A 46 0.12 -10.66 6.63
N SER A 47 0.08 -11.74 5.84
CA SER A 47 1.07 -12.81 5.95
C SER A 47 2.41 -12.34 5.40
N SER A 48 3.50 -12.61 6.14
CA SER A 48 4.86 -12.27 5.71
C SER A 48 5.25 -12.90 4.39
N GLN A 49 4.82 -14.14 4.15
CA GLN A 49 5.07 -14.87 2.90
C GLN A 49 4.44 -14.18 1.68
N VAL A 50 3.22 -13.67 1.86
CA VAL A 50 2.48 -12.98 0.78
C VAL A 50 3.04 -11.57 0.55
N GLY A 51 3.38 -10.86 1.64
CA GLY A 51 3.90 -9.50 1.57
C GLY A 51 5.38 -9.39 1.20
N GLY A 52 6.14 -10.48 1.31
CA GLY A 52 7.60 -10.43 1.26
C GLY A 52 8.20 -9.63 2.42
N THR A 53 7.49 -9.55 3.55
CA THR A 53 7.93 -8.84 4.76
C THR A 53 8.59 -9.82 5.74
N LEU A 54 9.17 -9.29 6.80
CA LEU A 54 9.67 -10.12 7.90
C LEU A 54 8.49 -10.71 8.70
N ALA A 55 8.60 -11.98 9.05
CA ALA A 55 7.67 -12.68 9.92
C ALA A 55 7.72 -12.10 11.34
N ASP A 56 6.57 -12.12 12.03
CA ASP A 56 6.46 -11.71 13.44
C ASP A 56 6.99 -10.30 13.71
N CYS A 57 6.59 -9.37 12.84
CA CYS A 57 6.98 -7.96 12.91
C CYS A 57 5.78 -7.03 13.07
N ILE A 58 5.97 -5.97 13.85
CA ILE A 58 4.99 -4.90 14.06
C ILE A 58 5.62 -3.57 13.64
N TYR A 59 4.99 -2.91 12.67
CA TYR A 59 5.29 -1.55 12.25
C TYR A 59 4.32 -0.61 12.94
N LEU A 60 4.79 0.17 13.91
CA LEU A 60 3.97 1.04 14.73
C LEU A 60 4.29 2.51 14.45
N LEU A 61 3.32 3.24 13.93
CA LEU A 61 3.43 4.68 13.73
C LEU A 61 3.12 5.39 15.05
N LEU A 62 3.98 6.32 15.48
CA LEU A 62 3.75 7.19 16.63
C LEU A 62 4.20 8.62 16.36
N TRP A 63 3.47 9.57 16.92
CA TRP A 63 3.84 10.98 16.90
C TRP A 63 4.60 11.35 18.18
N SER A 64 5.62 12.19 18.01
CA SER A 64 6.43 12.80 19.07
C SER A 64 6.67 14.27 18.73
N TYR A 65 7.15 15.06 19.70
CA TYR A 65 7.43 16.50 19.52
C TYR A 65 8.44 16.80 18.40
N ASP A 66 9.30 15.83 18.06
CA ASP A 66 10.33 15.92 17.02
C ASP A 66 9.89 15.30 15.67
N GLY A 67 8.64 14.85 15.56
CA GLY A 67 8.06 14.35 14.32
C GLY A 67 7.38 13.00 14.45
N ILE A 68 7.09 12.38 13.31
CA ILE A 68 6.44 11.08 13.24
C ILE A 68 7.48 9.99 13.06
N ARG A 69 7.46 9.02 13.96
CA ARG A 69 8.36 7.87 13.99
C ARG A 69 7.60 6.62 13.55
N LEU A 70 8.21 5.84 12.68
CA LEU A 70 7.78 4.49 12.36
C LEU A 70 8.68 3.50 13.10
N TYR A 71 8.15 2.90 14.16
CA TYR A 71 8.82 1.85 14.90
C TYR A 71 8.73 0.53 14.12
N SER A 72 9.85 -0.18 14.03
CA SER A 72 9.92 -1.56 13.56
C SER A 72 10.26 -2.42 14.77
N ILE A 73 9.30 -3.27 15.14
CA ILE A 73 9.38 -4.14 16.31
C ILE A 73 9.43 -5.57 15.81
N ARG A 74 10.52 -6.25 16.12
CA ARG A 74 10.73 -7.66 15.83
C ARG A 74 10.42 -8.48 17.07
N LEU A 75 9.46 -9.40 16.99
CA LEU A 75 9.04 -10.18 18.17
C LEU A 75 9.98 -11.37 18.45
N ASP A 76 10.78 -11.79 17.47
CA ASP A 76 11.68 -12.92 17.61
C ASP A 76 12.88 -12.64 18.52
N ASP A 77 13.42 -11.41 18.46
CA ASP A 77 14.51 -10.95 19.32
C ASP A 77 14.16 -9.71 20.17
N TRP A 78 12.89 -9.28 20.13
CA TRP A 78 12.38 -8.08 20.79
C TRP A 78 13.12 -6.80 20.41
N THR A 79 13.77 -6.78 19.23
CA THR A 79 14.44 -5.57 18.74
C THR A 79 13.42 -4.51 18.38
N ILE A 80 13.61 -3.32 18.95
CA ILE A 80 12.87 -2.11 18.59
C ILE A 80 13.83 -1.14 17.90
N SER A 81 13.47 -0.73 16.70
CA SER A 81 14.13 0.37 15.98
C SER A 81 13.08 1.34 15.47
N PHE A 82 13.50 2.54 15.05
CA PHE A 82 12.59 3.46 14.38
C PHE A 82 13.29 4.28 13.31
N VAL A 83 12.49 4.77 12.38
CA VAL A 83 12.89 5.75 11.36
C VAL A 83 11.94 6.95 11.42
N PHE A 84 12.43 8.13 11.06
CA PHE A 84 11.58 9.30 10.87
C PHE A 84 10.90 9.23 9.51
N VAL A 85 9.58 9.48 9.48
CA VAL A 85 8.83 9.47 8.22
C VAL A 85 9.10 10.77 7.45
N PRO A 86 9.65 10.71 6.21
CA PRO A 86 10.05 11.90 5.44
C PRO A 86 8.91 12.85 5.09
N ALA A 87 7.67 12.35 5.03
CA ALA A 87 6.48 13.15 4.75
C ALA A 87 6.24 14.28 5.78
N CYS A 88 7.03 14.38 6.85
CA CYS A 88 6.89 15.35 7.92
C CYS A 88 8.09 16.27 8.12
N THR A 89 9.13 16.18 7.27
CA THR A 89 10.42 16.85 7.56
C THR A 89 10.63 18.19 6.86
N ALA A 90 9.61 18.84 6.29
CA ALA A 90 9.85 19.96 5.37
C ALA A 90 8.96 21.20 5.48
N ASP A 91 8.02 21.31 6.42
CA ASP A 91 7.34 22.59 6.62
C ASP A 91 7.09 22.89 8.11
N PRO A 92 7.75 23.92 8.70
CA PRO A 92 7.49 24.36 10.06
C PRO A 92 6.12 25.04 10.23
N ASP A 93 5.43 25.39 9.14
CA ASP A 93 4.08 25.96 9.15
C ASP A 93 2.96 24.91 8.95
N ASP A 94 3.31 23.62 8.77
CA ASP A 94 2.32 22.55 8.57
C ASP A 94 1.60 22.19 9.90
N ASP A 95 0.27 22.08 9.82
CA ASP A 95 -0.56 21.50 10.88
C ASP A 95 -0.19 20.01 11.08
N TRP A 96 0.74 19.74 12.01
CA TRP A 96 1.21 18.39 12.30
C TRP A 96 0.08 17.45 12.75
N ALA A 97 -0.97 17.98 13.41
CA ALA A 97 -2.13 17.18 13.77
C ALA A 97 -2.89 16.75 12.51
N GLY A 98 -3.14 17.69 11.58
CA GLY A 98 -3.71 17.40 10.27
C GLY A 98 -2.90 16.35 9.50
N THR A 99 -1.57 16.47 9.48
CA THR A 99 -0.68 15.51 8.80
C THR A 99 -0.75 14.12 9.45
N TRP A 100 -0.67 14.03 10.79
CA TRP A 100 -0.81 12.77 11.53
C TRP A 100 -2.13 12.05 11.21
N TYR A 101 -3.25 12.78 11.16
CA TYR A 101 -4.56 12.21 10.89
C TYR A 101 -4.80 11.82 9.43
N ASN A 102 -3.93 12.25 8.51
CA ASN A 102 -4.01 11.93 7.09
C ASN A 102 -3.01 10.83 6.64
N LEU A 103 -2.34 10.17 7.59
CA LEU A 103 -1.47 9.03 7.33
C LEU A 103 -2.25 7.71 7.38
N PHE A 104 -2.29 6.99 6.27
CA PHE A 104 -3.00 5.72 6.14
C PHE A 104 -2.13 4.65 5.52
N TRP A 105 -2.17 3.45 6.09
CA TRP A 105 -1.63 2.27 5.44
C TRP A 105 -2.49 1.88 4.24
N VAL A 106 -1.89 1.82 3.06
CA VAL A 106 -2.55 1.43 1.81
C VAL A 106 -1.77 0.29 1.19
N ILE A 107 -2.47 -0.78 0.83
CA ILE A 107 -1.87 -1.92 0.13
C ILE A 107 -2.00 -1.67 -1.36
N PRO A 108 -0.90 -1.58 -2.13
CA PRO A 108 -0.98 -1.55 -3.57
C PRO A 108 -1.78 -2.71 -4.15
N PRO A 109 -2.53 -2.51 -5.24
CA PRO A 109 -3.32 -3.56 -5.87
C PRO A 109 -2.39 -4.53 -6.58
N SER A 110 -1.74 -5.43 -5.85
CA SER A 110 -1.28 -6.72 -6.37
C SER A 110 -1.94 -7.91 -5.67
N TYR A 111 -2.98 -7.65 -4.87
CA TYR A 111 -3.65 -8.71 -4.14
C TYR A 111 -5.11 -8.36 -3.87
N CYS A 112 -5.98 -9.38 -3.97
CA CYS A 112 -7.45 -9.40 -3.79
C CYS A 112 -8.29 -9.41 -5.09
N GLN A 113 -7.97 -10.30 -6.02
CA GLN A 113 -9.04 -11.11 -6.64
C GLN A 113 -8.79 -12.56 -6.23
N GLU A 114 -9.82 -13.25 -5.75
CA GLU A 114 -9.78 -14.67 -5.40
C GLU A 114 -9.19 -15.50 -6.56
N PRO A 115 -8.50 -16.63 -6.27
CA PRO A 115 -7.94 -17.47 -7.31
C PRO A 115 -9.06 -18.13 -8.10
N THR A 116 -9.46 -17.52 -9.21
CA THR A 116 -10.25 -18.22 -10.22
C THR A 116 -9.33 -19.19 -10.98
N LYS A 117 -9.34 -20.44 -10.50
CA LYS A 117 -8.94 -21.69 -11.18
C LYS A 117 -7.56 -21.71 -11.86
N SER A 118 -6.62 -22.35 -11.16
CA SER A 118 -5.55 -23.25 -11.61
C SER A 118 -4.79 -22.89 -12.91
N LEU A 119 -3.51 -22.58 -12.70
CA LEU A 119 -2.42 -22.46 -13.66
C LEU A 119 -2.03 -23.82 -14.30
N SER A 120 -2.98 -24.56 -14.90
CA SER A 120 -2.70 -25.89 -15.47
C SER A 120 -3.04 -26.07 -16.95
N THR A 121 -3.41 -25.01 -17.69
CA THR A 121 -3.92 -25.19 -19.07
C THR A 121 -3.11 -24.48 -20.18
N ILE A 122 -2.10 -23.65 -19.86
CA ILE A 122 -1.47 -22.80 -20.90
C ILE A 122 -0.21 -23.43 -21.54
N THR A 123 0.24 -24.61 -21.15
CA THR A 123 1.37 -25.29 -21.80
C THR A 123 1.06 -25.96 -23.16
N SER A 124 -0.16 -25.85 -23.71
CA SER A 124 -0.55 -26.62 -24.91
C SER A 124 -0.69 -25.85 -26.23
N LYS A 125 -0.33 -24.56 -26.31
CA LYS A 125 -0.37 -23.83 -27.60
C LYS A 125 0.93 -23.10 -27.91
N ILE A 126 2.03 -23.85 -27.93
CA ILE A 126 3.23 -23.47 -28.67
C ILE A 126 2.93 -23.73 -30.15
N ASN A 127 2.46 -22.71 -30.87
CA ASN A 127 2.51 -22.76 -32.34
C ASN A 127 3.79 -22.05 -32.77
N LYS A 128 4.80 -22.84 -33.13
CA LYS A 128 6.06 -22.36 -33.70
C LYS A 128 5.76 -21.68 -35.02
N ASN A 129 6.06 -20.39 -35.12
CA ASN A 129 6.43 -19.72 -36.37
C ASN A 129 7.31 -18.51 -36.02
N VAL A 130 8.57 -18.78 -35.68
CA VAL A 130 9.63 -17.76 -35.71
C VAL A 130 10.09 -17.70 -37.16
N VAL A 131 9.57 -16.74 -37.91
CA VAL A 131 10.16 -16.33 -39.19
C VAL A 131 11.19 -15.26 -38.86
N LEU A 132 12.46 -15.61 -39.03
CA LEU A 132 13.57 -14.65 -39.01
C LEU A 132 13.45 -13.79 -40.28
N MET A 133 13.27 -12.49 -40.11
CA MET A 133 13.55 -11.51 -41.15
C MET A 133 14.59 -10.54 -40.61
N GLU A 134 15.74 -10.52 -41.30
CA GLU A 134 16.84 -9.59 -41.06
C GLU A 134 16.48 -8.16 -41.49
N ASP A 135 16.89 -7.25 -40.62
CA ASP A 135 17.36 -5.88 -40.83
C ASP A 135 16.48 -4.80 -41.46
N LYS A 136 16.04 -3.88 -40.58
CA LYS A 136 16.54 -2.50 -40.61
C LYS A 136 16.96 -2.08 -39.20
N GLU A 137 18.20 -1.63 -39.07
CA GLU A 137 18.78 -1.03 -37.86
C GLU A 137 18.02 0.24 -37.48
N GLN A 138 16.94 0.08 -36.71
CA GLN A 138 16.64 0.98 -35.63
C GLN A 138 17.22 0.32 -34.40
N ILE A 139 18.14 1.02 -33.72
CA ILE A 139 18.68 0.60 -32.41
C ILE A 139 17.53 0.72 -31.40
N ALA A 140 16.56 -0.19 -31.51
CA ALA A 140 15.59 -0.44 -30.47
C ALA A 140 16.41 -1.02 -29.32
N SER A 141 16.29 -0.39 -28.15
CA SER A 141 16.90 -0.85 -26.92
C SER A 141 16.78 -2.39 -26.81
N PRO A 142 17.86 -3.14 -26.51
CA PRO A 142 17.81 -4.59 -26.39
C PRO A 142 16.69 -5.08 -25.47
N TRP A 143 16.29 -4.24 -24.51
CA TRP A 143 15.23 -4.48 -23.54
C TRP A 143 13.81 -4.45 -24.13
N SER A 144 13.54 -3.70 -25.21
CA SER A 144 12.19 -3.70 -25.81
C SER A 144 11.86 -5.02 -26.51
N ARG A 145 12.88 -5.80 -26.87
CA ARG A 145 12.73 -7.14 -27.48
C ARG A 145 12.71 -8.28 -26.44
N LEU A 146 12.76 -7.96 -25.14
CA LEU A 146 12.76 -8.98 -24.10
C LEU A 146 11.42 -9.74 -24.12
N PRO A 147 11.42 -11.08 -24.27
CA PRO A 147 10.19 -11.87 -24.24
C PRO A 147 9.40 -11.65 -22.94
N VAL A 148 8.07 -11.63 -23.05
CA VAL A 148 7.16 -11.41 -21.90
C VAL A 148 7.42 -12.43 -20.79
N GLU A 149 7.78 -13.65 -21.15
CA GLU A 149 8.08 -14.75 -20.22
C GLU A 149 9.27 -14.42 -19.31
N LEU A 150 10.29 -13.72 -19.80
CA LEU A 150 11.45 -13.32 -18.99
C LEU A 150 11.11 -12.15 -18.07
N ILE A 151 10.27 -11.22 -18.54
CA ILE A 151 9.77 -10.12 -17.72
C ILE A 151 8.92 -10.70 -16.57
N GLU A 152 8.04 -11.67 -16.85
CA GLU A 152 7.22 -12.38 -15.87
C GLU A 152 8.04 -13.08 -14.76
N LEU A 153 9.25 -13.53 -15.04
CA LEU A 153 10.16 -14.10 -14.03
C LEU A 153 10.82 -13.05 -13.12
N LEU A 154 10.97 -11.81 -13.60
CA LEU A 154 11.55 -10.72 -12.82
C LEU A 154 10.52 -10.08 -11.90
N ILE A 155 9.27 -9.99 -12.34
CA ILE A 155 8.18 -9.30 -11.66
C ILE A 155 7.96 -9.75 -10.19
N PRO A 156 7.97 -11.05 -9.85
CA PRO A 156 7.88 -11.49 -8.45
C PRO A 156 9.00 -10.99 -7.55
N LYS A 157 10.10 -10.52 -8.14
CA LYS A 157 11.28 -9.98 -7.46
C LYS A 157 11.28 -8.45 -7.41
N LEU A 158 10.36 -7.79 -8.12
CA LEU A 158 10.23 -6.34 -8.11
C LEU A 158 9.28 -5.91 -6.99
N SER A 159 9.58 -4.76 -6.37
CA SER A 159 8.60 -4.05 -5.56
C SER A 159 7.45 -3.59 -6.45
N PHE A 160 6.26 -3.40 -5.89
CA PHE A 160 5.14 -2.85 -6.64
C PHE A 160 5.49 -1.52 -7.34
N VAL A 161 6.30 -0.66 -6.70
CA VAL A 161 6.70 0.63 -7.29
C VAL A 161 7.70 0.43 -8.43
N ASP A 162 8.65 -0.48 -8.28
CA ASP A 162 9.58 -0.82 -9.37
C ASP A 162 8.89 -1.56 -10.50
N TYR A 163 7.72 -2.18 -10.27
CA TYR A 163 6.86 -2.71 -11.32
C TYR A 163 6.13 -1.60 -12.11
N LEU A 164 5.74 -0.50 -11.47
CA LEU A 164 5.07 0.61 -12.16
C LEU A 164 5.98 1.35 -13.16
N ARG A 165 7.30 1.39 -12.92
CA ARG A 165 8.27 2.08 -13.80
C ARG A 165 8.47 1.42 -15.18
N PRO A 166 8.58 0.08 -15.30
CA PRO A 166 8.56 -0.68 -16.56
C PRO A 166 7.44 -0.27 -17.53
N ARG A 167 6.24 0.03 -17.03
CA ARG A 167 5.12 0.47 -17.85
C ARG A 167 5.37 1.83 -18.54
N ALA A 168 6.31 2.63 -18.03
CA ALA A 168 6.74 3.87 -18.64
C ALA A 168 7.92 3.71 -19.63
N VAL A 169 8.47 2.49 -19.79
CA VAL A 169 9.64 2.23 -20.65
C VAL A 169 9.25 2.17 -22.13
N CYS A 170 8.29 1.32 -22.50
CA CYS A 170 7.77 1.24 -23.88
C CYS A 170 6.32 0.72 -23.92
N LYS A 171 5.66 0.88 -25.07
CA LYS A 171 4.26 0.43 -25.28
C LYS A 171 4.07 -1.05 -25.00
N GLU A 172 5.00 -1.90 -25.44
CA GLU A 172 4.92 -3.36 -25.23
C GLU A 172 4.94 -3.72 -23.74
N TRP A 173 5.83 -3.07 -22.98
CA TRP A 173 5.94 -3.28 -21.54
C TRP A 173 4.75 -2.69 -20.76
N SER A 174 4.11 -1.64 -21.30
CA SER A 174 2.89 -1.06 -20.72
C SER A 174 1.65 -1.95 -20.86
N LEU A 175 1.62 -2.82 -21.86
CA LEU A 175 0.50 -3.72 -22.17
C LEU A 175 0.53 -5.03 -21.36
N ILE A 176 1.57 -5.26 -20.55
CA ILE A 176 1.67 -6.48 -19.77
C ILE A 176 0.78 -6.36 -18.52
N ASP A 177 -0.45 -6.88 -18.60
CA ASP A 177 -1.49 -6.78 -17.56
C ASP A 177 -1.39 -7.83 -16.45
N LYS A 178 -0.96 -9.05 -16.79
CA LYS A 178 -0.81 -10.20 -15.86
C LYS A 178 0.26 -10.06 -14.75
N PRO A 179 1.37 -9.33 -14.95
CA PRO A 179 2.41 -9.12 -13.97
C PRO A 179 2.00 -8.51 -12.64
N ILE A 180 1.01 -7.62 -12.64
CA ILE A 180 0.65 -6.88 -11.44
C ILE A 180 0.31 -7.85 -10.31
N GLN A 181 -0.33 -8.98 -10.65
CA GLN A 181 -0.74 -10.02 -9.71
C GLN A 181 0.43 -10.77 -9.04
N HIS A 182 1.65 -10.66 -9.59
CA HIS A 182 2.81 -11.39 -9.12
C HIS A 182 3.82 -10.50 -8.38
N ALA A 183 3.71 -9.17 -8.50
CA ALA A 183 4.56 -8.26 -7.74
C ALA A 183 4.24 -8.33 -6.25
N ARG A 184 5.26 -8.44 -5.41
CA ARG A 184 5.09 -8.37 -3.95
C ARG A 184 4.58 -6.96 -3.61
N ALA A 185 3.41 -6.89 -2.98
CA ALA A 185 2.95 -5.66 -2.36
C ALA A 185 2.81 -5.86 -0.86
N HIS A 186 3.50 -4.99 -0.13
CA HIS A 186 3.30 -4.74 1.28
C HIS A 186 2.63 -3.36 1.43
N PRO A 187 2.01 -3.09 2.60
CA PRO A 187 1.49 -1.77 2.93
C PRO A 187 2.53 -0.68 2.73
N MET A 188 2.09 0.40 2.11
CA MET A 188 2.82 1.66 2.02
C MET A 188 2.07 2.70 2.83
N LEU A 189 2.80 3.62 3.44
CA LEU A 189 2.21 4.71 4.20
C LEU A 189 1.85 5.85 3.24
N MET A 190 0.56 6.06 3.00
CA MET A 190 0.05 7.13 2.17
C MET A 190 -0.19 8.39 3.00
N SER A 191 0.20 9.54 2.46
CA SER A 191 -0.13 10.87 2.98
C SER A 191 -0.78 11.72 1.89
N ILE A 192 -1.79 12.51 2.27
CA ILE A 192 -2.41 13.54 1.45
C ILE A 192 -2.24 14.91 2.13
N TYR A 193 -1.79 15.93 1.38
CA TYR A 193 -1.78 17.30 1.90
C TYR A 193 -3.09 18.00 1.53
N ALA A 194 -3.62 18.79 2.47
CA ALA A 194 -4.84 19.57 2.24
C ALA A 194 -4.70 20.58 1.07
N THR A 195 -3.47 21.02 0.77
CA THR A 195 -3.15 22.04 -0.23
C THR A 195 -2.62 21.47 -1.55
N SER A 196 -2.26 20.18 -1.63
CA SER A 196 -1.56 19.63 -2.79
C SER A 196 -2.53 19.24 -3.91
N CYS A 197 -2.57 20.03 -4.99
CA CYS A 197 -3.31 19.82 -6.25
C CYS A 197 -3.14 18.43 -6.88
N GLY A 198 -3.80 17.38 -6.41
CA GLY A 198 -3.75 16.06 -7.08
C GLY A 198 -2.73 15.07 -6.53
N MET A 199 -1.89 15.45 -5.57
CA MET A 199 -0.68 14.69 -5.25
C MET A 199 -0.81 13.89 -3.95
N CYS A 200 -0.27 12.67 -3.96
CA CYS A 200 -0.17 11.78 -2.81
C CYS A 200 1.29 11.39 -2.61
N ARG A 201 1.75 11.34 -1.35
CA ARG A 201 3.04 10.76 -1.02
C ARG A 201 2.84 9.34 -0.51
N PHE A 202 3.73 8.45 -0.91
CA PHE A 202 3.79 7.07 -0.45
C PHE A 202 5.17 6.82 0.12
N TYR A 203 5.24 6.45 1.38
CA TYR A 203 6.47 5.99 2.02
C TYR A 203 6.46 4.47 2.09
N ASP A 204 7.53 3.87 1.55
CA ASP A 204 7.78 2.44 1.60
C ASP A 204 8.72 2.12 2.78
N PRO A 205 8.21 1.46 3.82
CA PRO A 205 9.01 1.15 4.99
C PRO A 205 10.02 0.01 4.78
N MET A 206 9.91 -0.77 3.69
CA MET A 206 10.81 -1.90 3.42
C MET A 206 12.10 -1.45 2.75
N VAL A 207 12.03 -0.40 1.92
CA VAL A 207 13.19 0.19 1.24
C VAL A 207 13.50 1.62 1.69
N GLU A 208 12.79 2.09 2.72
CA GLU A 208 12.89 3.43 3.30
C GLU A 208 12.85 4.56 2.26
N LYS A 209 11.94 4.46 1.28
CA LYS A 209 11.86 5.37 0.14
C LYS A 209 10.51 6.05 0.03
N GLU A 210 10.54 7.34 -0.29
CA GLU A 210 9.34 8.11 -0.60
C GLU A 210 9.09 8.18 -2.11
N TYR A 211 7.81 8.13 -2.49
CA TYR A 211 7.32 8.26 -3.85
C TYR A 211 6.19 9.29 -3.91
N ILE A 212 6.21 10.11 -4.95
CA ILE A 212 5.17 11.12 -5.18
C ILE A 212 4.34 10.67 -6.39
N VAL A 213 3.05 10.45 -6.16
CA VAL A 213 2.09 10.10 -7.21
C VAL A 213 1.23 11.32 -7.51
N LYS A 214 1.28 11.78 -8.76
CA LYS A 214 0.44 12.88 -9.27
C LYS A 214 -0.89 12.34 -9.80
N ASP A 215 -1.92 13.15 -9.69
CA ASP A 215 -3.29 12.85 -10.15
C ASP A 215 -3.87 11.55 -9.57
N CYS A 216 -3.47 11.20 -8.34
CA CYS A 216 -3.92 9.99 -7.63
C CYS A 216 -5.36 10.11 -7.12
N MET A 217 -5.82 11.34 -6.86
CA MET A 217 -7.11 11.63 -6.25
C MET A 217 -7.78 12.82 -6.98
N PRO A 218 -9.12 12.88 -7.05
CA PRO A 218 -9.87 13.97 -7.67
C PRO A 218 -9.78 15.25 -6.81
N LEU A 219 -8.63 15.90 -6.83
CA LEU A 219 -8.26 17.02 -5.97
C LEU A 219 -8.65 18.36 -6.61
N HIS A 220 -9.86 18.82 -6.28
CA HIS A 220 -10.25 20.24 -6.32
C HIS A 220 -11.07 20.54 -5.06
N GLY A 221 -10.47 21.06 -3.98
CA GLY A 221 -11.19 21.42 -2.74
C GLY A 221 -10.26 21.59 -1.55
N ASN A 222 -10.71 22.31 -0.52
CA ASN A 222 -9.87 22.83 0.56
C ASN A 222 -9.62 21.84 1.72
N TRP A 223 -10.42 20.78 1.86
CA TRP A 223 -10.23 19.80 2.94
C TRP A 223 -10.65 18.39 2.54
N GLN A 224 -9.74 17.44 2.74
CA GLN A 224 -9.99 16.02 2.54
C GLN A 224 -9.43 15.22 3.70
N THR A 225 -10.12 14.14 4.04
CA THR A 225 -9.73 13.27 5.16
C THR A 225 -9.91 11.83 4.73
N LEU A 226 -8.85 11.05 4.90
CA LEU A 226 -8.88 9.62 4.68
C LEU A 226 -9.68 8.94 5.80
N ARG A 227 -10.48 7.94 5.45
CA ARG A 227 -11.39 7.25 6.38
C ARG A 227 -11.09 5.76 6.49
N PHE A 228 -10.75 5.13 5.38
CA PHE A 228 -10.54 3.67 5.34
C PHE A 228 -9.71 3.29 4.13
N SER A 229 -8.96 2.19 4.22
CA SER A 229 -8.27 1.60 3.08
C SER A 229 -8.41 0.07 3.09
N LYS A 230 -8.74 -0.49 1.91
CA LYS A 230 -8.78 -1.94 1.68
C LYS A 230 -8.75 -2.22 0.17
N TYR A 231 -8.15 -3.34 -0.23
CA TYR A 231 -8.09 -3.80 -1.63
C TYR A 231 -7.48 -2.78 -2.62
N GLY A 232 -6.52 -1.98 -2.19
CA GLY A 232 -5.95 -0.89 -3.01
C GLY A 232 -6.85 0.33 -3.18
N TRP A 233 -8.03 0.33 -2.57
CA TRP A 233 -8.92 1.49 -2.52
C TRP A 233 -8.77 2.24 -1.21
N VAL A 234 -8.91 3.55 -1.30
CA VAL A 234 -8.94 4.47 -0.18
C VAL A 234 -10.26 5.23 -0.22
N LEU A 235 -10.96 5.21 0.91
CA LEU A 235 -12.19 5.95 1.12
C LEU A 235 -11.85 7.29 1.76
N ALA A 236 -12.32 8.37 1.14
CA ALA A 236 -12.07 9.73 1.59
C ALA A 236 -13.37 10.53 1.69
N THR A 237 -13.42 11.42 2.67
CA THR A 237 -14.43 12.49 2.76
C THR A 237 -13.83 13.77 2.22
N LYS A 238 -14.59 14.46 1.38
CA LYS A 238 -14.29 15.77 0.84
C LYS A 238 -15.39 16.74 1.24
N ASP A 239 -14.99 17.87 1.80
CA ASP A 239 -15.90 18.87 2.34
C ASP A 239 -16.93 18.23 3.32
N LYS A 240 -18.05 18.90 3.58
CA LYS A 240 -19.05 18.43 4.55
C LYS A 240 -20.01 17.35 4.06
N ARG A 241 -19.99 16.94 2.79
CA ARG A 241 -21.06 16.08 2.22
C ARG A 241 -20.64 15.12 1.10
N CYS A 242 -19.37 15.13 0.68
CA CYS A 242 -18.94 14.32 -0.45
C CYS A 242 -18.06 13.17 0.06
N MET A 243 -18.42 11.95 -0.32
CA MET A 243 -17.60 10.76 -0.09
C MET A 243 -17.23 10.16 -1.43
N TYR A 244 -16.03 9.60 -1.50
CA TYR A 244 -15.59 8.87 -2.68
C TYR A 244 -14.57 7.82 -2.28
N ALA A 245 -14.56 6.73 -3.02
CA ALA A 245 -13.46 5.79 -3.00
C ALA A 245 -12.56 6.07 -4.21
N ALA A 246 -11.25 6.04 -4.01
CA ALA A 246 -10.29 6.18 -5.08
C ALA A 246 -9.20 5.12 -4.93
N ASN A 247 -8.72 4.63 -6.07
CA ASN A 247 -7.54 3.78 -6.12
C ASN A 247 -6.38 4.66 -6.61
N PRO A 248 -5.44 5.02 -5.73
CA PRO A 248 -4.37 5.96 -6.07
C PRO A 248 -3.37 5.38 -7.08
N PHE A 249 -3.40 4.06 -7.32
CA PHE A 249 -2.48 3.38 -8.22
C PHE A 249 -3.07 3.19 -9.62
N THR A 250 -4.37 2.96 -9.72
CA THR A 250 -5.09 2.84 -11.01
C THR A 250 -5.74 4.15 -11.46
N LYS A 251 -5.77 5.17 -10.59
CA LYS A 251 -6.45 6.47 -10.77
C LYS A 251 -7.97 6.35 -10.92
N GLU A 252 -8.52 5.19 -10.60
CA GLU A 252 -9.96 4.99 -10.64
C GLU A 252 -10.64 5.68 -9.46
N VAL A 253 -11.80 6.26 -9.71
CA VAL A 253 -12.61 6.94 -8.71
C VAL A 253 -14.04 6.42 -8.77
N CYS A 254 -14.59 6.06 -7.62
CA CYS A 254 -15.99 5.72 -7.42
C CYS A 254 -16.62 6.79 -6.50
N LYS A 255 -17.53 7.59 -7.06
CA LYS A 255 -18.26 8.60 -6.29
C LYS A 255 -19.36 7.91 -5.50
N LEU A 256 -19.52 8.30 -4.24
CA LEU A 256 -20.54 7.74 -3.37
C LEU A 256 -21.71 8.72 -3.24
N PRO A 257 -22.89 8.23 -2.82
CA PRO A 257 -24.01 9.10 -2.48
C PRO A 257 -23.58 10.19 -1.49
N LYS A 258 -24.23 11.35 -1.55
CA LYS A 258 -23.99 12.41 -0.56
C LYS A 258 -24.45 11.90 0.80
N MET A 259 -23.55 11.94 1.77
CA MET A 259 -23.82 11.55 3.16
C MET A 259 -23.19 12.59 4.08
N ASP A 260 -23.80 12.87 5.23
CA ASP A 260 -23.21 13.76 6.23
C ASP A 260 -22.16 12.96 7.03
N PRO A 261 -20.86 13.31 6.96
CA PRO A 261 -19.80 12.62 7.68
C PRO A 261 -19.94 12.68 9.20
N GLN A 262 -20.75 13.61 9.73
CA GLN A 262 -20.99 13.73 11.17
C GLN A 262 -21.84 12.60 11.73
N TRP A 263 -22.49 11.79 10.88
CA TRP A 263 -23.39 10.73 11.33
C TRP A 263 -22.70 9.40 11.67
N PHE A 264 -21.40 9.27 11.43
CA PHE A 264 -20.68 8.03 11.68
C PHE A 264 -19.26 8.28 12.18
N ASN A 265 -18.85 7.50 13.18
CA ASN A 265 -17.49 7.55 13.74
C ASN A 265 -16.47 6.77 12.88
N GLY A 266 -16.96 5.89 12.00
CA GLY A 266 -16.15 5.11 11.08
C GLY A 266 -16.96 4.70 9.86
N ILE A 267 -16.27 4.33 8.78
CA ILE A 267 -16.91 3.75 7.59
C ILE A 267 -15.96 2.73 6.99
N SER A 268 -16.50 1.62 6.50
CA SER A 268 -15.71 0.59 5.82
C SER A 268 -16.50 -0.04 4.68
N PHE A 269 -15.81 -0.81 3.84
CA PHE A 269 -16.43 -1.62 2.80
C PHE A 269 -15.91 -3.06 2.84
N SER A 270 -16.82 -3.99 2.55
CA SER A 270 -16.52 -5.43 2.58
C SER A 270 -15.91 -5.95 1.27
N SER A 271 -16.22 -5.31 0.14
CA SER A 271 -15.78 -5.68 -1.22
C SER A 271 -15.32 -4.46 -2.02
N VAL A 272 -14.72 -4.67 -3.20
CA VAL A 272 -14.21 -3.56 -4.03
C VAL A 272 -15.35 -2.59 -4.44
N PRO A 273 -15.13 -1.27 -4.46
CA PRO A 273 -16.14 -0.24 -4.80
C PRO A 273 -16.90 -0.35 -6.12
N LYS A 274 -16.50 -1.27 -7.00
CA LYS A 274 -17.16 -1.55 -8.27
C LYS A 274 -17.79 -2.96 -8.35
N SER A 275 -17.73 -3.71 -7.26
CA SER A 275 -18.31 -5.06 -7.20
C SER A 275 -19.83 -4.99 -7.12
N PRO A 276 -20.57 -5.91 -7.75
CA PRO A 276 -22.00 -6.08 -7.51
C PRO A 276 -22.33 -6.46 -6.05
N LEU A 277 -21.35 -6.92 -5.28
CA LEU A 277 -21.48 -7.21 -3.83
C LEU A 277 -21.03 -6.04 -2.94
N TYR A 278 -21.00 -4.82 -3.46
CA TYR A 278 -20.53 -3.64 -2.74
C TYR A 278 -21.56 -3.17 -1.70
N ASN A 279 -21.24 -3.41 -0.43
CA ASN A 279 -22.04 -2.98 0.73
C ASN A 279 -21.18 -2.15 1.70
N PHE A 280 -21.77 -1.08 2.22
CA PHE A 280 -21.19 -0.28 3.30
C PHE A 280 -21.53 -0.88 4.66
N CYS A 281 -20.54 -0.88 5.55
CA CYS A 281 -20.76 -1.18 6.97
C CYS A 281 -20.53 0.09 7.79
N TYR A 282 -21.53 0.44 8.60
CA TYR A 282 -21.51 1.58 9.52
C TYR A 282 -21.45 1.02 10.96
N PRO A 283 -20.43 1.36 11.76
CA PRO A 283 -20.41 1.13 13.20
C PRO A 283 -21.16 2.23 13.97
#